data_AF-A0A837HJ40-F1
#
_entry.id   AF-A0A837HJ40-F1
#
_cell.length_a   1.000
_cell.length_b   1.000
_cell.length_c   1.000
_cell.angle_alpha   90.00
_cell.angle_beta   90.00
_cell.angle_gamma   90.00
#
_symmetry.space_group_name_H-M   'P 1'
#
loop_
_entity.id
_entity.type
_entity.pdbx_description
1 polymer ?
#
loop_
_entity_poly.entity_id
_entity_poly.type
_entity_poly.pdbx_seq_one_letter_code
_entity_poly.pdbx_strand_id
1 'polypeptide(L)'
;VAPTIVLNKRALNKKESLEVSGYATPNNKVKIEIDGKLVGEIAATRTGYYALSVKMSSLADGDHRARVLQANSSQVSDYSLLKIFRVAELFVANSDLNNDGKLNISDWSIFLSSWSSREEALRRKVDLNSDGKINIFDLSIFLSSFRKR
;
A
#
# COMPACT_ATOMS: atom_id res chain seq x y z
N VAL A 1 26.71 3.61 6.75
CA VAL A 1 26.09 3.31 5.44
C VAL A 1 24.60 3.19 5.62
N ALA A 2 23.79 3.85 4.78
CA ALA A 2 22.34 3.71 4.84
C ALA A 2 21.89 2.35 4.26
N PRO A 3 20.89 1.69 4.87
CA PRO A 3 20.28 0.49 4.33
C PRO A 3 19.44 0.77 3.06
N THR A 4 19.16 -0.26 2.26
CA THR A 4 18.19 -0.19 1.16
C THR A 4 16.80 -0.61 1.64
N ILE A 5 15.74 -0.20 0.94
CA ILE A 5 14.36 -0.56 1.25
C ILE A 5 13.59 -0.93 -0.02
N VAL A 6 12.83 -2.02 0.06
CA VAL A 6 11.88 -2.52 -0.91
C VAL A 6 10.57 -2.80 -0.18
N LEU A 7 9.46 -2.43 -0.83
CA LEU A 7 8.11 -2.76 -0.40
C LEU A 7 7.53 -3.75 -1.40
N ASN A 8 6.98 -4.87 -0.93
CA ASN A 8 6.35 -5.85 -1.82
C ASN A 8 5.07 -5.33 -2.49
N LYS A 9 4.40 -4.34 -1.86
CA LYS A 9 3.16 -3.71 -2.33
C LYS A 9 3.21 -2.21 -2.11
N ARG A 10 2.42 -1.47 -2.90
CA ARG A 10 2.23 -0.01 -2.77
C ARG A 10 0.81 0.38 -2.36
N ALA A 11 -0.13 -0.55 -2.34
CA ALA A 11 -1.49 -0.38 -1.84
C ALA A 11 -1.88 -1.64 -1.06
N LEU A 12 -2.43 -1.45 0.15
CA LEU A 12 -2.82 -2.54 1.05
C LEU A 12 -4.12 -2.21 1.77
N ASN A 13 -4.87 -3.25 2.16
CA ASN A 13 -5.96 -3.10 3.13
C ASN A 13 -5.49 -3.28 4.58
N LYS A 14 -6.31 -2.82 5.53
CA LYS A 14 -6.00 -2.90 6.98
C LYS A 14 -5.79 -4.31 7.53
N LYS A 15 -6.27 -5.34 6.84
CA LYS A 15 -6.11 -6.75 7.25
C LYS A 15 -4.85 -7.38 6.66
N GLU A 16 -4.23 -6.74 5.68
CA GLU A 16 -2.98 -7.20 5.09
C GLU A 16 -1.77 -6.80 5.93
N SER A 17 -0.65 -7.42 5.56
CA SER A 17 0.67 -7.04 6.04
C SER A 17 1.55 -6.62 4.88
N LEU A 18 2.34 -5.58 5.10
CA LEU A 18 3.36 -5.10 4.16
C LEU A 18 4.68 -5.82 4.48
N GLU A 19 5.30 -6.40 3.46
CA GLU A 19 6.67 -6.87 3.61
C GLU A 19 7.63 -5.73 3.27
N VAL A 20 8.47 -5.37 4.26
CA VAL A 20 9.56 -4.42 4.13
C VAL A 20 10.86 -5.20 4.12
N SER A 21 11.56 -5.17 3.00
CA SER A 21 12.81 -5.93 2.80
C SER A 21 13.92 -5.06 2.23
N GLY A 22 15.15 -5.57 2.24
CA GLY A 22 16.31 -4.85 1.72
C GLY A 22 17.63 -5.43 2.21
N TYR A 23 18.67 -4.60 2.13
CA TYR A 23 20.02 -4.92 2.58
C TYR A 23 20.55 -3.86 3.53
N ALA A 24 21.23 -4.31 4.57
CA ALA A 24 21.96 -3.49 5.54
C ALA A 24 23.35 -4.11 5.79
N THR A 25 24.13 -3.51 6.70
CA THR A 25 25.39 -4.11 7.12
C THR A 25 25.08 -5.45 7.83
N PRO A 26 25.81 -6.54 7.52
CA PRO A 26 25.54 -7.85 8.10
C PRO A 26 25.43 -7.84 9.62
N ASN A 27 24.43 -8.55 10.15
CA ASN A 27 24.13 -8.68 11.59
C ASN A 27 23.73 -7.38 12.32
N ASN A 28 23.69 -6.22 11.65
CA ASN A 28 23.18 -5.01 12.26
C ASN A 28 21.66 -5.04 12.38
N LYS A 29 21.15 -4.30 13.37
CA LYS A 29 19.72 -4.16 13.58
C LYS A 29 19.16 -3.07 12.67
N VAL A 30 18.16 -3.42 11.87
CA VAL A 30 17.40 -2.53 11.01
C VAL A 30 16.14 -2.11 11.74
N LYS A 31 15.86 -0.80 11.77
CA LYS A 31 14.67 -0.19 12.33
C LYS A 31 13.79 0.31 11.22
N ILE A 32 12.52 -0.07 11.24
CA ILE A 32 11.55 0.31 10.22
C ILE A 32 10.64 1.38 10.78
N GLU A 33 10.60 2.52 10.11
CA GLU A 33 9.72 3.63 10.43
C GLU A 33 8.63 3.80 9.38
N ILE A 34 7.41 4.02 9.84
CA ILE A 34 6.28 4.47 9.02
C ILE A 34 5.76 5.77 9.65
N ASP A 35 5.71 6.84 8.86
CA ASP A 35 5.32 8.19 9.29
C ASP A 35 6.12 8.71 10.50
N GLY A 36 7.41 8.37 10.53
CA GLY A 36 8.32 8.75 11.62
C GLY A 36 8.13 7.96 12.92
N LYS A 37 7.25 6.96 12.95
CA LYS A 37 7.07 6.06 14.11
C LYS A 37 7.76 4.72 13.85
N LEU A 38 8.50 4.22 14.83
CA LEU A 38 9.08 2.88 14.79
C LEU A 38 7.95 1.84 14.84
N VAL A 39 7.84 1.03 13.78
CA VAL A 39 6.82 -0.04 13.68
C VAL A 39 7.40 -1.44 13.85
N GLY A 40 8.73 -1.57 13.78
CA GLY A 40 9.40 -2.85 13.97
C GLY A 40 10.91 -2.75 13.82
N GLU A 41 11.59 -3.80 14.29
CA GLU A 41 13.03 -3.96 14.19
C GLU A 41 13.36 -5.40 13.79
N ILE A 42 14.42 -5.59 13.00
CA ILE A 42 14.91 -6.90 12.60
C ILE A 42 16.43 -6.87 12.43
N ALA A 43 17.14 -7.94 12.81
CA ALA A 43 18.56 -8.07 12.49
C ALA A 43 18.74 -8.50 11.03
N ALA A 44 19.61 -7.82 10.29
CA ALA A 44 20.06 -8.29 8.99
C ALA A 44 20.82 -9.61 9.15
N THR A 45 20.69 -10.51 8.18
CA THR A 45 21.42 -11.78 8.17
C THR A 45 22.92 -11.55 7.98
N ARG A 46 23.69 -12.64 8.01
CA ARG A 46 25.13 -12.61 7.70
C ARG A 46 25.46 -12.15 6.27
N THR A 47 24.48 -12.17 5.36
CA THR A 47 24.61 -11.63 3.99
C THR A 47 24.10 -10.19 3.88
N GLY A 48 23.61 -9.59 4.98
CA GLY A 48 23.05 -8.25 5.00
C GLY A 48 21.57 -8.17 4.63
N TYR A 49 20.96 -9.26 4.17
CA TYR A 49 19.54 -9.27 3.82
C TYR A 49 18.64 -9.14 5.06
N TYR A 50 17.51 -8.45 4.94
CA TYR A 50 16.48 -8.44 5.96
C TYR A 50 15.08 -8.42 5.31
N ALA A 51 14.08 -8.93 6.02
CA ALA A 51 12.67 -8.84 5.63
C ALA A 51 11.77 -8.90 6.87
N LEU A 52 10.89 -7.91 7.04
CA LEU A 52 9.93 -7.87 8.14
C LEU A 52 8.52 -7.66 7.61
N SER A 53 7.56 -8.42 8.14
CA SER A 53 6.13 -8.26 7.87
C SER A 53 5.51 -7.31 8.90
N VAL A 54 4.94 -6.20 8.43
CA VAL A 54 4.29 -5.17 9.25
C VAL A 54 2.79 -5.23 9.02
N LYS A 55 1.98 -5.37 10.08
CA LYS A 55 0.50 -5.38 9.97
C LYS A 55 -0.02 -3.96 9.74
N MET A 56 -0.97 -3.80 8.81
CA MET A 56 -1.55 -2.49 8.47
C MET A 56 -2.67 -2.05 9.43
N SER A 57 -3.11 -2.92 10.35
CA SER A 57 -4.28 -2.70 11.21
C SER A 57 -4.15 -1.50 12.15
N SER A 58 -2.93 -1.04 12.44
CA SER A 58 -2.64 0.12 13.30
C SER A 58 -2.45 1.43 12.53
N LEU A 59 -2.49 1.39 11.19
CA LEU A 59 -2.35 2.57 10.35
C LEU A 59 -3.72 3.14 9.99
N ALA A 60 -3.78 4.47 9.85
CA ALA A 60 -4.94 5.15 9.32
C ALA A 60 -5.15 4.81 7.83
N ASP A 61 -6.29 5.17 7.27
CA ASP A 61 -6.45 5.13 5.82
C ASP A 61 -5.73 6.35 5.20
N GLY A 62 -5.12 6.15 4.03
CA GLY A 62 -4.39 7.18 3.30
C GLY A 62 -2.96 6.78 2.94
N ASP A 63 -2.17 7.78 2.53
CA ASP A 63 -0.78 7.58 2.12
C ASP A 63 0.15 7.60 3.33
N HIS A 64 1.12 6.69 3.32
CA HIS A 64 2.09 6.47 4.37
C HIS A 64 3.51 6.48 3.81
N ARG A 65 4.45 6.93 4.64
CA ARG A 65 5.85 7.12 4.26
C ARG A 65 6.73 6.14 5.04
N ALA A 66 7.27 5.15 4.35
CA ALA A 66 8.17 4.14 4.92
C ALA A 66 9.64 4.48 4.62
N ARG A 67 10.48 4.32 5.63
CA ARG A 67 11.94 4.39 5.52
C ARG A 67 12.56 3.51 6.60
N VAL A 68 13.82 3.15 6.42
CA VAL A 68 14.53 2.34 7.41
C VAL A 68 15.89 2.96 7.71
N LEU A 69 16.41 2.70 8.89
CA LEU A 69 17.79 2.96 9.26
C LEU A 69 18.39 1.72 9.91
N GLN A 70 19.70 1.64 10.02
CA GLN A 70 20.35 0.60 10.81
C GLN A 70 21.09 1.20 12.01
N ALA A 71 21.16 0.43 13.09
CA ALA A 71 21.88 0.79 14.30
C ALA A 71 22.66 -0.39 14.84
N ASN A 72 23.81 -0.09 15.45
CA ASN A 72 24.54 -0.99 16.33
C ASN A 72 24.62 -0.36 17.73
N SER A 73 25.41 -0.93 18.64
CA SER A 73 25.52 -0.45 20.02
C SER A 73 26.03 0.99 20.17
N SER A 74 26.67 1.55 19.15
CA SER A 74 27.39 2.82 19.24
C SER A 74 27.02 3.84 18.15
N GLN A 75 26.40 3.41 17.05
CA GLN A 75 26.17 4.23 15.87
C GLN A 75 24.82 3.94 15.23
N VAL A 76 24.25 4.98 14.63
CA VAL A 76 23.03 4.95 13.82
C VAL A 76 23.36 5.47 12.43
N SER A 77 22.86 4.83 11.38
CA SER A 77 23.04 5.29 10.01
C SER A 77 22.06 6.40 9.63
N ASP A 78 22.33 7.07 8.52
CA ASP A 78 21.29 7.78 7.78
C ASP A 78 20.15 6.84 7.36
N TYR A 79 19.01 7.45 7.00
CA TYR A 79 17.85 6.73 6.48
C TYR A 79 18.07 6.23 5.04
N SER A 80 17.37 5.16 4.70
CA SER A 80 17.16 4.70 3.33
C SER A 80 16.42 5.74 2.48
N LEU A 81 16.30 5.48 1.18
CA LEU A 81 15.31 6.16 0.33
C LEU A 81 13.91 6.04 0.94
N LEU A 82 13.13 7.11 0.82
CA LEU A 82 11.72 7.12 1.23
C LEU A 82 10.88 6.32 0.22
N LYS A 83 10.00 5.46 0.73
CA LYS A 83 8.96 4.79 -0.05
C LYS A 83 7.59 5.25 0.41
N ILE A 84 6.67 5.39 -0.53
CA ILE A 84 5.28 5.75 -0.26
C ILE A 84 4.41 4.57 -0.64
N PHE A 85 3.45 4.25 0.22
CA PHE A 85 2.40 3.25 -0.01
C PHE A 85 1.09 3.76 0.59
N ARG A 86 -0.05 3.19 0.16
CA ARG A 86 -1.38 3.58 0.63
C ARG A 86 -2.02 2.44 1.41
N VAL A 87 -2.63 2.78 2.55
CA VAL A 87 -3.54 1.88 3.28
C VAL A 87 -4.97 2.33 2.99
N ALA A 88 -5.78 1.43 2.46
CA ALA A 88 -7.19 1.67 2.24
C ALA A 88 -7.88 0.32 2.15
N GLU A 89 -9.16 0.21 2.54
CA GLU A 89 -9.93 -0.95 2.12
C GLU A 89 -9.82 -1.08 0.59
N LEU A 90 -9.18 -2.14 0.07
CA LEU A 90 -8.87 -2.25 -1.37
C LEU A 90 -10.14 -2.19 -2.25
N PHE A 91 -11.29 -2.56 -1.68
CA PHE A 91 -12.60 -2.32 -2.29
C PHE A 91 -12.87 -0.82 -2.51
N VAL A 92 -12.62 0.00 -1.49
CA VAL A 92 -12.70 1.47 -1.56
C VAL A 92 -11.62 2.04 -2.49
N ALA A 93 -10.38 1.56 -2.46
CA ALA A 93 -9.31 2.08 -3.33
C ALA A 93 -9.59 1.86 -4.82
N ASN A 94 -10.13 0.70 -5.20
CA ASN A 94 -10.53 0.45 -6.59
C ASN A 94 -11.86 1.15 -6.96
N SER A 95 -12.65 1.59 -5.97
CA SER A 95 -13.96 2.22 -6.19
C SER A 95 -13.93 3.75 -6.02
N ASP A 96 -12.85 4.33 -5.49
CA ASP A 96 -12.60 5.78 -5.42
C ASP A 96 -12.02 6.24 -6.76
N LEU A 97 -12.91 6.51 -7.71
CA LEU A 97 -12.55 6.72 -9.11
C LEU A 97 -12.04 8.15 -9.38
N ASN A 98 -12.30 9.10 -8.48
CA ASN A 98 -11.74 10.45 -8.55
C ASN A 98 -10.51 10.66 -7.64
N ASN A 99 -10.13 9.66 -6.84
CA ASN A 99 -9.03 9.70 -5.87
C ASN A 99 -9.17 10.82 -4.82
N ASP A 100 -10.41 11.18 -4.44
CA ASP A 100 -10.65 12.21 -3.43
C ASP A 100 -10.61 11.66 -1.98
N GLY A 101 -10.41 10.34 -1.84
CA GLY A 101 -10.35 9.64 -0.57
C GLY A 101 -11.72 9.31 0.03
N LYS A 102 -12.83 9.57 -0.68
CA LYS A 102 -14.19 9.35 -0.21
C LYS A 102 -15.00 8.60 -1.26
N LEU A 103 -15.36 7.35 -0.98
CA LEU A 103 -16.34 6.65 -1.80
C LEU A 103 -17.75 7.27 -1.67
N ASN A 104 -18.22 7.98 -2.69
CA ASN A 104 -19.51 8.68 -2.66
C ASN A 104 -20.23 8.71 -4.02
N ILE A 105 -21.25 9.57 -4.16
CA ILE A 105 -22.05 9.70 -5.39
C ILE A 105 -21.23 10.21 -6.59
N SER A 106 -20.11 10.88 -6.33
CA SER A 106 -19.17 11.32 -7.37
C SER A 106 -18.53 10.10 -8.04
N ASP A 107 -18.02 9.15 -7.26
CA ASP A 107 -17.49 7.88 -7.78
C ASP A 107 -18.57 7.09 -8.50
N TRP A 108 -19.79 7.09 -7.97
CA TRP A 108 -20.93 6.44 -8.63
C TRP A 108 -21.16 7.02 -10.02
N SER A 109 -21.11 8.35 -10.14
CA SER A 109 -21.31 9.04 -11.41
C SER A 109 -20.19 8.70 -12.41
N ILE A 110 -18.94 8.66 -11.93
CA ILE A 110 -17.78 8.27 -12.75
C ILE A 110 -17.87 6.80 -13.16
N PHE A 111 -18.33 5.92 -12.26
CA PHE A 111 -18.50 4.50 -12.52
C PHE A 111 -19.52 4.27 -13.63
N LEU A 112 -20.71 4.85 -13.52
CA LEU A 112 -21.75 4.76 -14.55
C LEU A 112 -21.33 5.36 -15.88
N SER A 113 -20.64 6.51 -15.85
CA SER A 113 -20.11 7.16 -17.05
C SER A 113 -19.09 6.25 -17.76
N SER A 114 -18.16 5.66 -17.00
CA SER A 114 -17.14 4.77 -17.54
C SER A 114 -17.74 3.45 -18.03
N TRP A 115 -18.70 2.88 -17.30
CA TRP A 115 -19.38 1.64 -17.63
C TRP A 115 -20.19 1.73 -18.93
N SER A 116 -20.89 2.85 -19.14
CA SER A 116 -21.71 3.10 -20.33
C SER A 116 -20.93 3.68 -21.51
N SER A 117 -19.64 4.02 -21.31
CA SER A 117 -18.80 4.61 -22.34
C SER A 117 -18.59 3.66 -23.52
N ARG A 118 -18.43 4.21 -24.72
CA ARG A 118 -17.99 3.47 -25.90
C ARG A 118 -16.47 3.37 -25.99
N GLU A 119 -15.75 4.15 -25.19
CA GLU A 119 -14.29 4.16 -25.16
C GLU A 119 -13.78 3.06 -24.23
N GLU A 120 -13.05 2.11 -24.81
CA GLU A 120 -12.47 0.97 -24.09
C GLU A 120 -11.53 1.42 -22.95
N ALA A 121 -10.79 2.51 -23.16
CA ALA A 121 -9.86 3.06 -22.18
C ALA A 121 -10.59 3.59 -20.92
N LEU A 122 -11.78 4.16 -21.07
CA LEU A 122 -12.60 4.60 -19.93
C LEU A 122 -13.25 3.41 -19.24
N ARG A 123 -13.78 2.48 -20.04
CA ARG A 123 -14.37 1.23 -19.58
C ARG A 123 -13.42 0.41 -18.72
N ARG A 124 -12.16 0.22 -19.13
CA ARG A 124 -11.15 -0.53 -18.35
C ARG A 124 -10.86 0.05 -16.97
N LYS A 125 -11.19 1.32 -16.70
CA LYS A 125 -11.04 1.91 -15.36
C LYS A 125 -11.98 1.31 -14.33
N VAL A 126 -13.08 0.70 -14.78
CA VAL A 126 -14.09 0.09 -13.92
C VAL A 126 -14.12 -1.44 -14.01
N ASP A 127 -13.05 -2.04 -14.54
CA ASP A 127 -12.74 -3.47 -14.40
C ASP A 127 -12.08 -3.69 -13.03
N LEU A 128 -12.91 -3.84 -12.00
CA LEU A 128 -12.48 -3.79 -10.60
C LEU A 128 -11.87 -5.10 -10.11
N ASN A 129 -12.17 -6.21 -10.79
CA ASN A 129 -11.54 -7.52 -10.55
C ASN A 129 -10.38 -7.82 -11.50
N SER A 130 -10.12 -6.97 -12.51
CA SER A 130 -9.07 -7.12 -13.51
C SER A 130 -9.18 -8.41 -14.34
N ASP A 131 -10.41 -8.85 -14.62
CA ASP A 131 -10.67 -10.07 -15.42
C ASP A 131 -10.76 -9.80 -16.94
N GLY A 132 -10.65 -8.53 -17.34
CA GLY A 132 -10.72 -8.08 -18.73
C GLY A 132 -12.14 -7.93 -19.27
N LYS A 133 -13.17 -8.13 -18.44
CA LYS A 133 -14.58 -7.92 -18.77
C LYS A 133 -15.17 -6.91 -17.81
N ILE A 134 -16.10 -6.10 -18.31
CA ILE A 134 -16.85 -5.16 -17.47
C ILE A 134 -18.29 -5.62 -17.43
N ASN A 135 -18.70 -6.14 -16.29
CA ASN A 135 -19.99 -6.79 -16.13
C ASN A 135 -20.48 -6.71 -14.68
N ILE A 136 -21.62 -7.33 -14.40
CA ILE A 136 -22.29 -7.28 -13.08
C ILE A 136 -21.40 -7.64 -11.88
N PHE A 137 -20.32 -8.39 -12.06
CA PHE A 137 -19.34 -8.67 -11.02
C PHE A 137 -18.55 -7.41 -10.61
N ASP A 138 -18.15 -6.56 -11.55
CA ASP A 138 -17.54 -5.25 -11.27
C ASP A 138 -18.51 -4.33 -10.53
N LEU A 139 -19.77 -4.32 -10.94
CA LEU A 139 -20.82 -3.57 -10.23
C LEU A 139 -21.01 -4.12 -8.82
N SER A 140 -20.98 -5.43 -8.64
CA SER A 140 -21.10 -6.06 -7.33
C SER A 140 -19.93 -5.67 -6.41
N ILE A 141 -18.71 -5.61 -6.95
CA ILE A 141 -17.52 -5.13 -6.23
C ILE A 141 -17.72 -3.66 -5.86
N PHE A 142 -18.07 -2.81 -6.82
CA PHE A 142 -18.30 -1.38 -6.60
C PHE A 142 -19.36 -1.13 -5.52
N LEU A 143 -20.52 -1.77 -5.61
CA LEU A 143 -21.61 -1.64 -4.63
C LEU A 143 -21.24 -2.23 -3.26
N SER A 144 -20.45 -3.31 -3.22
CA SER A 144 -19.97 -3.87 -1.96
C SER A 144 -19.11 -2.89 -1.17
N SER A 145 -18.42 -1.99 -1.87
CA SER A 145 -17.62 -0.92 -1.28
C SER A 145 -18.49 0.12 -0.54
N PHE A 146 -19.74 0.34 -0.96
CA PHE A 146 -20.68 1.26 -0.28
C PHE A 146 -21.32 0.66 0.99
N ARG A 147 -21.41 -0.69 1.07
CA ARG A 147 -22.23 -1.37 2.09
C ARG A 147 -21.54 -1.57 3.44
N LYS A 148 -20.27 -1.18 3.58
CA LYS A 148 -19.44 -1.45 4.77
C LYS A 148 -19.07 -0.21 5.57
N ARG A 149 -19.76 0.92 5.37
CA ARG A 149 -19.68 2.06 6.28
C ARG A 149 -20.40 1.77 7.59
#